data_AF-A0A347APX2-F1
#
_entry.id   AF-A0A347APX2-F1
#
_cell.length_a   1.000
_cell.length_b   1.000
_cell.length_c   1.000
_cell.angle_alpha   90.00
_cell.angle_beta   90.00
_cell.angle_gamma   90.00
#
_symmetry.space_group_name_H-M   'P 1'
#
loop_
_entity.id
_entity.type
_entity.pdbx_description
1 polymer ?
#
loop_
_entity_poly.entity_id
_entity_poly.type
_entity_poly.pdbx_seq_one_letter_code
_entity_poly.pdbx_strand_id
1 'polypeptide(L)'
;MMDLLWQLGILSVVMVFGIKIGLAMGFAGLSRKLTAAIILGYGGGILLLTYIAGSFVEQLQGFIYAYSSVLGIVMAAVILYAGFHTLKEWKIHSKDSITATCMAMIAPCPCCFGAAVAAIIIAAPMIGASAFVVGEYAAVFLMITMTVCYLISGLIGRALNKPYPVLLGNFMLFAGFYFLTSAIVIPNISTVLTQQMSPVEIPDIWTFAYAVITIVVLTVAGYYLACKQSPFLGQTAESRQE
;
A
#
# COMPACT_ATOMS: atom_id res chain seq x y z
N MET A 1 23.75 -3.18 12.09
CA MET A 1 22.93 -3.81 11.02
C MET A 1 21.43 -3.76 11.34
N MET A 2 21.03 -4.01 12.59
CA MET A 2 19.63 -3.89 13.03
C MET A 2 19.05 -2.47 12.83
N ASP A 3 19.82 -1.42 13.13
CA ASP A 3 19.36 -0.02 13.01
C ASP A 3 19.07 0.39 11.57
N LEU A 4 19.88 -0.11 10.62
CA LEU A 4 19.69 0.17 9.20
C LEU A 4 18.41 -0.48 8.67
N LEU A 5 18.13 -1.72 9.11
CA LEU A 5 16.89 -2.43 8.79
C LEU A 5 15.66 -1.70 9.34
N TRP A 6 15.75 -1.18 10.57
CA TRP A 6 14.68 -0.41 11.19
C TRP A 6 14.43 0.93 10.49
N GLN A 7 15.49 1.67 10.16
CA GLN A 7 15.39 2.91 9.39
C GLN A 7 14.78 2.67 8.01
N LEU A 8 15.23 1.64 7.29
CA LEU A 8 14.69 1.27 5.98
C LEU A 8 13.22 0.82 6.08
N GLY A 9 12.85 0.11 7.14
CA GLY A 9 11.47 -0.30 7.40
C GLY A 9 10.53 0.89 7.58
N ILE A 10 10.91 1.86 8.42
CA ILE A 10 10.13 3.09 8.64
C ILE A 10 10.01 3.89 7.34
N LEU A 11 11.13 4.09 6.64
CA LEU A 11 11.16 4.82 5.38
C LEU A 11 10.23 4.16 4.34
N SER A 12 10.25 2.83 4.25
CA SER A 12 9.39 2.05 3.35
C SER A 12 7.90 2.25 3.68
N VAL A 13 7.50 2.13 4.94
CA VAL A 13 6.10 2.33 5.36
C VAL A 13 5.62 3.74 5.04
N VAL A 14 6.42 4.75 5.38
CA VAL A 14 6.13 6.17 5.11
C VAL A 14 6.06 6.44 3.60
N MET A 15 6.95 5.83 2.82
CA MET A 15 6.97 5.93 1.36
C MET A 15 5.71 5.34 0.73
N VAL A 16 5.36 4.08 1.06
CA VAL A 16 4.17 3.40 0.51
C VAL A 16 2.90 4.17 0.87
N PHE A 17 2.84 4.71 2.08
CA PHE A 17 1.74 5.57 2.52
C PHE A 17 1.65 6.86 1.71
N GLY A 18 2.77 7.59 1.57
CA GLY A 18 2.83 8.83 0.80
C GLY A 18 2.47 8.62 -0.68
N ILE A 19 2.92 7.52 -1.28
CA ILE A 19 2.60 7.15 -2.66
C ILE A 19 1.09 6.95 -2.83
N LYS A 20 0.44 6.17 -1.96
CA LYS A 20 -1.00 5.89 -2.08
C LYS A 20 -1.85 7.15 -2.07
N ILE A 21 -1.62 8.04 -1.11
CA ILE A 21 -2.42 9.27 -0.97
C ILE A 21 -2.03 10.28 -2.04
N GLY A 22 -0.73 10.42 -2.35
CA GLY A 22 -0.25 11.31 -3.41
C GLY A 22 -0.84 10.97 -4.78
N LEU A 23 -0.85 9.68 -5.15
CA LEU A 23 -1.47 9.19 -6.39
C LEU A 23 -2.99 9.38 -6.37
N ALA A 24 -3.66 9.09 -5.25
CA ALA A 24 -5.10 9.29 -5.11
C ALA A 24 -5.51 10.74 -5.37
N MET A 25 -4.82 11.70 -4.73
CA MET A 25 -5.09 13.13 -4.89
C MET A 25 -4.85 13.63 -6.31
N GLY A 26 -3.81 13.12 -6.99
CA GLY A 26 -3.51 13.56 -8.36
C GLY A 26 -4.40 12.90 -9.41
N PHE A 27 -4.82 11.65 -9.22
CA PHE A 27 -5.84 11.00 -10.05
C PHE A 27 -7.26 11.52 -9.80
N ALA A 28 -7.50 12.14 -8.65
CA ALA A 28 -8.74 12.85 -8.37
C ALA A 28 -8.76 14.30 -8.89
N GLY A 29 -7.64 14.79 -9.44
CA GLY A 29 -7.56 16.15 -9.99
C GLY A 29 -7.84 17.25 -8.96
N LEU A 30 -7.54 17.02 -7.68
CA LEU A 30 -7.82 17.98 -6.62
C LEU A 30 -7.13 19.32 -6.85
N SER A 31 -7.80 20.40 -6.46
CA SER A 31 -7.22 21.74 -6.48
C SER A 31 -5.96 21.81 -5.61
N ARG A 32 -4.93 22.53 -6.07
CA ARG A 32 -3.65 22.68 -5.34
C ARG A 32 -3.82 23.12 -3.88
N LYS A 33 -4.84 23.94 -3.60
CA LYS A 33 -5.16 24.41 -2.25
C LYS A 33 -5.60 23.28 -1.33
N LEU A 34 -6.48 22.40 -1.83
CA LEU A 34 -7.00 21.26 -1.05
C LEU A 34 -5.92 20.19 -0.87
N THR A 35 -5.14 19.90 -1.91
CA THR A 35 -3.98 18.99 -1.83
C THR A 35 -2.96 19.48 -0.80
N ALA A 36 -2.62 20.77 -0.80
CA ALA A 36 -1.70 21.34 0.19
C ALA A 36 -2.25 21.21 1.62
N ALA A 37 -3.55 21.44 1.83
CA ALA A 37 -4.18 21.27 3.14
C ALA A 37 -4.11 19.81 3.63
N ILE A 38 -4.32 18.84 2.75
CA ILE A 38 -4.22 17.40 3.07
C ILE A 38 -2.77 17.03 3.42
N ILE A 39 -1.79 17.47 2.61
CA ILE A 39 -0.36 17.20 2.85
C ILE A 39 0.09 17.79 4.18
N LEU A 40 -0.28 19.05 4.46
CA LEU A 40 0.03 19.70 5.74
C LEU A 40 -0.70 19.03 6.91
N GLY A 41 -1.95 18.59 6.71
CA GLY A 41 -2.72 17.87 7.72
C GLY A 41 -2.08 16.54 8.09
N TYR A 42 -1.62 15.76 7.11
CA TYR A 42 -0.91 14.51 7.37
C TYR A 42 0.50 14.73 7.92
N GLY A 43 1.28 15.68 7.39
CA GLY A 43 2.60 16.01 7.94
C GLY A 43 2.53 16.50 9.38
N GLY A 44 1.65 17.46 9.65
CA GLY A 44 1.39 17.98 11.00
C GLY A 44 0.77 16.94 11.93
N GLY A 45 -0.07 16.05 11.41
CA GLY A 45 -0.62 14.93 12.17
C GLY A 45 0.46 13.96 12.67
N ILE A 46 1.53 13.71 11.90
CA ILE A 46 2.63 12.84 12.34
C ILE A 46 3.36 13.53 13.47
N LEU A 47 3.73 14.79 13.30
CA LEU A 47 4.40 15.56 14.34
C LEU A 47 3.59 15.62 15.64
N LEU A 48 2.29 15.91 15.53
CA LEU A 48 1.38 16.03 16.67
C LEU A 48 1.14 14.68 17.34
N LEU A 49 0.93 13.60 16.57
CA LEU A 49 0.81 12.27 17.13
C LEU A 49 2.12 11.78 17.73
N THR A 50 3.28 12.01 17.10
CA THR A 50 4.56 11.64 17.69
C THR A 50 4.83 12.40 18.99
N TYR A 51 4.34 13.65 19.11
CA TYR A 51 4.40 14.42 20.36
C TYR A 51 3.47 13.87 21.45
N ILE A 52 2.23 13.51 21.11
CA ILE A 52 1.21 13.04 22.08
C ILE A 52 1.36 11.56 22.41
N ALA A 53 1.73 10.73 21.44
CA ALA A 53 1.56 9.28 21.50
C ALA A 53 2.62 8.56 22.34
N GLY A 54 3.61 9.27 22.88
CA GLY A 54 4.56 8.71 23.86
C GLY A 54 3.88 8.01 25.05
N SER A 55 2.60 8.31 25.34
CA SER A 55 1.83 7.70 26.43
C SER A 55 0.74 6.69 26.01
N PHE A 56 0.40 6.56 24.72
CA PHE A 56 -0.76 5.75 24.26
C PHE A 56 -0.47 4.80 23.09
N VAL A 57 0.76 4.75 22.56
CA VAL A 57 1.13 3.90 21.41
C VAL A 57 0.79 2.43 21.63
N GLU A 58 1.11 1.87 22.79
CA GLU A 58 0.94 0.44 23.03
C GLU A 58 -0.53 0.02 23.00
N GLN A 59 -1.43 0.84 23.56
CA GLN A 59 -2.87 0.59 23.55
C GLN A 59 -3.46 0.75 22.14
N LEU A 60 -3.01 1.76 21.40
CA LEU A 60 -3.47 2.00 20.02
C LEU A 60 -2.99 0.89 19.08
N GLN A 61 -1.73 0.49 19.23
CA GLN A 61 -1.12 -0.58 18.44
C GLN A 61 -1.75 -1.92 18.76
N GLY A 62 -1.98 -2.26 20.03
CA GLY A 62 -2.68 -3.48 20.44
C GLY A 62 -4.08 -3.58 19.83
N PHE A 63 -4.84 -2.48 19.85
CA PHE A 63 -6.17 -2.43 19.22
C PHE A 63 -6.09 -2.56 17.68
N ILE A 64 -5.17 -1.85 17.03
CA ILE A 64 -4.99 -1.91 15.57
C ILE A 64 -4.54 -3.29 15.12
N TYR A 65 -3.66 -3.97 15.86
CA TYR A 65 -3.21 -5.32 15.52
C TYR A 65 -4.30 -6.36 15.76
N ALA A 66 -5.02 -6.29 16.88
CA ALA A 66 -6.11 -7.22 17.20
C ALA A 66 -7.25 -7.14 16.18
N TYR A 67 -7.58 -5.94 15.70
CA TYR A 67 -8.64 -5.72 14.72
C TYR A 67 -8.12 -5.51 13.30
N SER A 68 -6.82 -5.67 13.03
CA SER A 68 -6.20 -5.30 11.75
C SER A 68 -6.83 -6.00 10.56
N SER A 69 -7.09 -7.31 10.69
CA SER A 69 -7.73 -8.10 9.63
C SER A 69 -9.17 -7.66 9.39
N VAL A 70 -9.94 -7.40 10.45
CA VAL A 70 -11.34 -6.97 10.35
C VAL A 70 -11.42 -5.57 9.74
N LEU A 71 -10.61 -4.63 10.25
CA LEU A 71 -10.49 -3.28 9.71
C LEU A 71 -10.03 -3.29 8.27
N GLY A 72 -9.03 -4.13 7.92
CA GLY A 72 -8.54 -4.29 6.56
C GLY A 72 -9.63 -4.78 5.59
N ILE A 73 -10.45 -5.75 5.99
CA ILE A 73 -11.57 -6.26 5.18
C ILE A 73 -12.66 -5.18 5.00
N VAL A 74 -13.04 -4.49 6.08
CA VAL A 74 -14.05 -3.42 6.02
C VAL A 74 -13.56 -2.28 5.13
N MET A 75 -12.31 -1.87 5.27
CA MET A 75 -11.69 -0.83 4.44
C MET A 75 -11.61 -1.26 2.97
N ALA A 76 -11.21 -2.50 2.70
CA ALA A 76 -11.18 -3.04 1.35
C ALA A 76 -12.59 -3.01 0.73
N ALA A 77 -13.62 -3.41 1.47
CA ALA A 77 -15.00 -3.37 1.00
C ALA A 77 -15.46 -1.94 0.68
N VAL A 78 -15.17 -0.97 1.54
CA VAL A 78 -15.52 0.45 1.33
C VAL A 78 -14.79 1.02 0.11
N ILE A 79 -13.49 0.77 -0.03
CA ILE A 79 -12.69 1.27 -1.16
C ILE A 79 -13.13 0.60 -2.48
N LEU A 80 -13.40 -0.72 -2.47
CA LEU A 80 -13.89 -1.43 -3.65
C LEU A 80 -15.28 -0.93 -4.06
N TYR A 81 -16.19 -0.76 -3.10
CA TYR A 81 -17.53 -0.22 -3.35
C TYR A 81 -17.45 1.20 -3.91
N ALA A 82 -16.64 2.07 -3.29
CA ALA A 82 -16.40 3.43 -3.76
C ALA A 82 -15.83 3.44 -5.18
N GLY A 83 -14.83 2.60 -5.47
CA GLY A 83 -14.25 2.45 -6.81
C GLY A 83 -15.30 2.01 -7.85
N PHE A 84 -16.08 0.97 -7.56
CA PHE A 84 -17.16 0.52 -8.44
C PHE A 84 -18.23 1.61 -8.65
N HIS A 85 -18.61 2.30 -7.58
CA HIS A 85 -19.58 3.38 -7.63
C HIS A 85 -19.08 4.52 -8.54
N THR A 86 -17.82 4.94 -8.40
CA THR A 86 -17.21 5.97 -9.25
C THR A 86 -17.18 5.57 -10.72
N LEU A 87 -16.80 4.33 -11.05
CA LEU A 87 -16.85 3.86 -12.45
C LEU A 87 -18.28 3.83 -13.00
N LYS A 88 -19.24 3.35 -12.20
CA LYS A 88 -20.65 3.22 -12.61
C LYS A 88 -21.30 4.58 -12.80
N GLU A 89 -21.09 5.50 -11.87
CA GLU A 89 -21.65 6.84 -11.91
C GLU A 89 -21.07 7.67 -13.06
N TRP A 90 -19.78 7.51 -13.34
CA TRP A 90 -19.14 8.09 -14.52
C TRP A 90 -19.74 7.57 -15.84
N LYS A 91 -19.95 6.24 -15.95
CA LYS A 91 -20.48 5.63 -17.17
C LYS A 91 -21.95 5.99 -17.45
N ILE A 92 -22.77 6.18 -16.41
CA ILE A 92 -24.23 6.36 -16.54
C ILE A 92 -24.63 7.84 -16.47
N HIS A 93 -24.04 8.61 -15.55
CA HIS A 93 -24.51 9.97 -15.24
C HIS A 93 -23.53 11.08 -15.62
N SER A 94 -22.29 10.76 -16.05
CA SER A 94 -21.20 11.73 -16.27
C SER A 94 -21.04 12.73 -15.12
N LYS A 95 -21.37 12.31 -13.90
CA LYS A 95 -21.34 13.15 -12.70
C LYS A 95 -19.98 13.05 -12.01
N ASP A 96 -19.44 14.19 -11.62
CA ASP A 96 -18.16 14.31 -10.93
C ASP A 96 -18.30 14.02 -9.42
N SER A 97 -18.42 12.75 -9.05
CA SER A 97 -18.38 12.27 -7.64
C SER A 97 -16.94 12.08 -7.12
N ILE A 98 -15.97 12.70 -7.80
CA ILE A 98 -14.53 12.46 -7.65
C ILE A 98 -14.03 12.87 -6.25
N THR A 99 -14.48 14.01 -5.74
CA THR A 99 -14.04 14.55 -4.44
C THR A 99 -14.54 13.72 -3.27
N ALA A 100 -15.80 13.31 -3.30
CA ALA A 100 -16.40 12.44 -2.28
C ALA A 100 -15.70 11.07 -2.25
N THR A 101 -15.42 10.51 -3.42
CA THR A 101 -14.76 9.21 -3.52
C THR A 101 -13.29 9.30 -3.11
N CYS A 102 -12.59 10.38 -3.48
CA CYS A 102 -11.23 10.64 -3.02
C CYS A 102 -11.16 10.71 -1.49
N MET A 103 -12.14 11.35 -0.83
CA MET A 103 -12.22 11.35 0.64
C MET A 103 -12.44 9.94 1.21
N ALA A 104 -13.23 9.10 0.54
CA ALA A 104 -13.41 7.70 0.95
C ALA A 104 -12.12 6.86 0.85
N MET A 105 -11.15 7.25 0.01
CA MET A 105 -9.82 6.63 -0.05
C MET A 105 -8.83 7.21 0.98
N ILE A 106 -9.11 8.41 1.48
CA ILE A 106 -8.32 9.10 2.52
C ILE A 106 -8.79 8.70 3.93
N ALA A 107 -10.06 8.34 4.11
CA ALA A 107 -10.61 7.88 5.38
C ALA A 107 -9.97 6.60 5.95
N PRO A 108 -9.49 5.63 5.13
CA PRO A 108 -8.76 4.44 5.57
C PRO A 108 -7.33 4.65 6.07
N CYS A 109 -6.75 5.81 5.80
CA CYS A 109 -5.38 6.16 6.16
C CYS A 109 -5.03 6.18 7.66
N PRO A 110 -5.94 6.45 8.64
CA PRO A 110 -5.51 6.62 10.02
C PRO A 110 -4.94 5.32 10.62
N CYS A 111 -5.30 4.15 10.10
CA CYS A 111 -4.67 2.89 10.54
C CYS A 111 -3.21 2.81 10.08
N CYS A 112 -2.92 3.18 8.83
CA CYS A 112 -1.55 3.19 8.29
C CYS A 112 -0.71 4.30 8.95
N PHE A 113 -1.36 5.41 9.29
CA PHE A 113 -0.77 6.52 10.02
C PHE A 113 -0.38 6.12 11.44
N GLY A 114 -1.27 5.43 12.17
CA GLY A 114 -0.97 4.88 13.48
C GLY A 114 0.18 3.86 13.45
N ALA A 115 0.20 2.98 12.44
CA ALA A 115 1.31 2.05 12.24
C ALA A 115 2.65 2.76 11.97
N ALA A 116 2.64 3.84 11.18
CA ALA A 116 3.84 4.64 10.94
C ALA A 116 4.35 5.34 12.21
N VAL A 117 3.45 5.96 13.00
CA VAL A 117 3.80 6.60 14.28
C VAL A 117 4.32 5.58 15.29
N ALA A 118 3.68 4.41 15.40
CA ALA A 118 4.15 3.33 16.25
C ALA A 118 5.55 2.85 15.86
N ALA A 119 5.80 2.67 14.56
CA ALA A 119 7.12 2.28 14.05
C ALA A 119 8.20 3.34 14.38
N ILE A 120 7.87 4.63 14.28
CA ILE A 120 8.76 5.74 14.64
C ILE A 120 9.10 5.71 16.14
N ILE A 121 8.11 5.49 17.00
CA ILE A 121 8.31 5.51 18.46
C ILE A 121 9.09 4.30 18.94
N ILE A 122 8.84 3.12 18.39
CA ILE A 122 9.60 1.90 18.72
C ILE A 122 11.05 2.00 18.24
N ALA A 123 11.28 2.65 17.09
CA ALA A 123 12.62 2.77 16.52
C ALA A 123 13.46 3.92 17.11
N ALA A 124 12.82 4.93 17.70
CA ALA A 124 13.51 6.07 18.32
C ALA A 124 14.62 5.66 19.33
N PRO A 125 14.35 4.81 20.34
CA PRO A 125 15.39 4.37 21.28
C PRO A 125 16.49 3.53 20.63
N MET A 126 16.19 2.82 19.53
CA MET A 126 17.18 2.00 18.82
C MET A 126 18.24 2.85 18.11
N ILE A 127 17.81 3.98 17.53
CA ILE A 127 18.67 4.92 16.80
C ILE A 127 19.40 5.90 17.75
N GLY A 128 19.06 5.88 19.06
CA GLY A 128 19.59 6.85 20.03
C GLY A 128 19.09 8.27 19.81
N ALA A 129 18.00 8.45 19.06
CA ALA A 129 17.40 9.73 18.74
C ALA A 129 16.06 9.89 19.46
N SER A 130 15.65 11.13 19.75
CA SER A 130 14.31 11.36 20.29
C SER A 130 13.24 11.08 19.23
N ALA A 131 12.11 10.51 19.65
CA ALA A 131 11.00 10.20 18.74
C ALA A 131 10.54 11.42 17.94
N PHE A 132 10.63 12.61 18.54
CA PHE A 132 10.30 13.88 17.90
C PHE A 132 11.18 14.17 16.68
N VAL A 133 12.50 13.97 16.80
CA VAL A 133 13.45 14.21 15.71
C VAL A 133 13.20 13.24 14.55
N VAL A 134 13.00 11.95 14.85
CA VAL A 134 12.67 10.94 13.82
C VAL A 134 11.32 11.22 13.17
N GLY A 135 10.33 11.67 13.97
CA GLY A 135 9.01 12.08 13.49
C GLY A 135 9.07 13.28 12.54
N GLU A 136 9.93 14.26 12.80
CA GLU A 136 10.14 15.41 11.92
C GLU A 136 10.69 15.01 10.55
N TYR A 137 11.74 14.18 10.53
CA TYR A 137 12.28 13.66 9.27
C TYR A 137 11.26 12.82 8.51
N ALA A 138 10.49 11.97 9.20
CA ALA A 138 9.45 11.17 8.59
C ALA A 138 8.31 12.04 8.02
N ALA A 139 7.89 13.08 8.74
CA ALA A 139 6.86 14.01 8.27
C ALA A 139 7.31 14.78 7.03
N VAL A 140 8.55 15.31 7.02
CA VAL A 140 9.11 15.99 5.84
C VAL A 140 9.21 15.03 4.65
N PHE A 141 9.74 13.83 4.87
CA PHE A 141 9.86 12.82 3.82
C PHE A 141 8.49 12.41 3.24
N LEU A 142 7.47 12.29 4.09
CA LEU A 142 6.10 12.00 3.69
C LEU A 142 5.50 13.13 2.84
N MET A 143 5.67 14.38 3.27
CA MET A 143 5.19 15.54 2.51
C MET A 143 5.85 15.64 1.14
N ILE A 144 7.17 15.39 1.06
CA ILE A 144 7.91 15.33 -0.20
C ILE A 144 7.35 14.22 -1.09
N THR A 145 7.22 12.99 -0.56
CA THR A 145 6.74 11.83 -1.32
C THR A 145 5.32 12.07 -1.85
N MET A 146 4.41 12.58 -1.04
CA MET A 146 3.05 12.93 -1.45
C MET A 146 3.05 13.98 -2.57
N THR A 147 3.87 15.02 -2.44
CA THR A 147 3.97 16.10 -3.44
C THR A 147 4.51 15.57 -4.76
N VAL A 148 5.59 14.79 -4.73
CA VAL A 148 6.19 14.18 -5.92
C VAL A 148 5.18 13.25 -6.61
N CYS A 149 4.51 12.37 -5.86
CA CYS A 149 3.50 11.47 -6.41
C CYS A 149 2.29 12.22 -6.97
N TYR A 150 1.85 13.32 -6.35
CA TYR A 150 0.79 14.18 -6.87
C TYR A 150 1.16 14.80 -8.23
N LEU A 151 2.40 15.29 -8.37
CA LEU A 151 2.88 15.85 -9.64
C LEU A 151 2.98 14.78 -10.73
N ILE A 152 3.52 13.60 -10.39
CA ILE A 152 3.66 12.47 -11.32
C ILE A 152 2.28 11.98 -11.77
N SER A 153 1.33 11.80 -10.87
CA SER A 153 -0.04 11.38 -11.21
C SER A 153 -0.79 12.43 -12.04
N GLY A 154 -0.56 13.71 -11.77
CA GLY A 154 -1.07 14.80 -12.62
C GLY A 154 -0.50 14.75 -14.05
N LEU A 155 0.78 14.43 -14.20
CA LEU A 155 1.43 14.25 -15.51
C LEU A 155 0.90 13.01 -16.24
N ILE A 156 0.74 11.89 -15.54
CA ILE A 156 0.17 10.65 -16.07
C ILE A 156 -1.28 10.86 -16.50
N GLY A 157 -2.07 11.58 -15.71
CA GLY A 157 -3.45 11.92 -16.07
C GLY A 157 -3.54 12.71 -17.38
N ARG A 158 -2.61 13.66 -17.60
CA ARG A 158 -2.51 14.40 -18.86
C ARG A 158 -2.01 13.55 -20.02
N ALA A 159 -1.02 12.69 -19.79
CA ALA A 159 -0.48 11.81 -20.82
C ALA A 159 -1.48 10.76 -21.30
N LEU A 160 -2.33 10.26 -20.40
CA LEU A 160 -3.28 9.19 -20.71
C LEU A 160 -4.57 9.67 -21.40
N ASN A 161 -4.84 10.98 -21.47
CA ASN A 161 -6.09 11.55 -22.03
C ASN A 161 -7.37 10.84 -21.56
N LYS A 162 -7.34 10.22 -20.37
CA LYS A 162 -8.48 9.53 -19.77
C LYS A 162 -9.11 10.43 -18.70
N PRO A 163 -10.44 10.39 -18.55
CA PRO A 163 -11.11 11.18 -17.53
C PRO A 163 -10.68 10.73 -16.12
N TYR A 164 -10.41 11.70 -15.25
CA TYR A 164 -9.98 11.50 -13.85
C TYR A 164 -10.80 10.45 -13.06
N PRO A 165 -12.15 10.39 -13.16
CA PRO A 165 -12.97 9.36 -12.51
C PRO A 165 -12.59 7.92 -12.87
N VAL A 166 -12.22 7.66 -14.13
CA VAL A 166 -11.84 6.32 -14.59
C VAL A 166 -10.47 5.94 -14.05
N LEU A 167 -9.53 6.90 -14.00
CA LEU A 167 -8.20 6.68 -13.47
C LEU A 167 -8.22 6.46 -11.95
N LEU A 168 -8.95 7.31 -11.23
CA LEU A 168 -9.15 7.20 -9.79
C LEU A 168 -9.88 5.91 -9.42
N GLY A 169 -10.95 5.59 -10.14
CA GLY A 169 -11.75 4.39 -9.89
C GLY A 169 -10.95 3.09 -10.10
N ASN A 170 -10.17 2.99 -11.18
CA ASN A 170 -9.29 1.83 -11.39
C ASN A 170 -8.21 1.73 -10.31
N PHE A 171 -7.65 2.88 -9.89
CA PHE A 171 -6.68 2.91 -8.79
C PHE A 171 -7.29 2.47 -7.45
N MET A 172 -8.52 2.88 -7.16
CA MET A 172 -9.26 2.45 -5.97
C MET A 172 -9.56 0.96 -6.01
N LEU A 173 -9.99 0.40 -7.15
CA LEU A 173 -10.19 -1.04 -7.27
C LEU A 173 -8.89 -1.81 -7.00
N PHE A 174 -7.79 -1.37 -7.61
CA PHE A 174 -6.46 -1.95 -7.36
C PHE A 174 -6.05 -1.87 -5.88
N ALA A 175 -6.21 -0.70 -5.26
CA ALA A 175 -5.88 -0.50 -3.85
C ALA A 175 -6.78 -1.34 -2.92
N GLY A 176 -8.06 -1.47 -3.25
CA GLY A 176 -9.03 -2.28 -2.52
C GLY A 176 -8.67 -3.76 -2.55
N PHE A 177 -8.32 -4.30 -3.72
CA PHE A 177 -7.83 -5.67 -3.83
C PHE A 177 -6.51 -5.87 -3.07
N TYR A 178 -5.58 -4.93 -3.14
CA TYR A 178 -4.35 -4.97 -2.35
C TYR A 178 -4.65 -5.09 -0.84
N PHE A 179 -5.58 -4.29 -0.32
CA PHE A 179 -5.95 -4.33 1.10
C PHE A 179 -6.68 -5.62 1.45
N LEU A 180 -7.53 -6.14 0.57
CA LEU A 180 -8.21 -7.42 0.75
C LEU A 180 -7.20 -8.57 0.84
N THR A 181 -6.26 -8.65 -0.11
CA THR A 181 -5.19 -9.64 -0.10
C THR A 181 -4.33 -9.49 1.14
N SER A 182 -3.95 -8.27 1.53
CA SER A 182 -3.16 -8.01 2.73
C SER A 182 -3.88 -8.46 4.01
N ALA A 183 -5.18 -8.19 4.12
CA ALA A 183 -5.97 -8.56 5.29
C ALA A 183 -6.14 -10.08 5.44
N ILE A 184 -6.10 -10.83 4.34
CA ILE A 184 -6.10 -12.30 4.36
C ILE A 184 -4.69 -12.82 4.67
N VAL A 185 -3.66 -12.26 4.05
CA VAL A 185 -2.29 -12.80 4.13
C VAL A 185 -1.63 -12.50 5.49
N ILE A 186 -1.74 -11.29 6.02
CA ILE A 186 -1.08 -10.86 7.27
C ILE A 186 -1.39 -11.77 8.47
N PRO A 187 -2.66 -12.08 8.83
CA PRO A 187 -2.95 -12.93 9.99
C PRO A 187 -2.44 -14.37 9.79
N ASN A 188 -2.50 -14.88 8.56
CA ASN A 188 -2.01 -16.22 8.23
C ASN A 188 -0.48 -16.30 8.36
N ILE A 189 0.24 -15.31 7.86
CA ILE A 189 1.71 -15.22 8.02
C ILE A 189 2.08 -15.07 9.50
N SER A 190 1.40 -14.20 10.25
CA SER A 190 1.66 -14.02 11.68
C SER A 190 1.47 -15.31 12.46
N THR A 191 0.44 -16.09 12.15
CA THR A 191 0.17 -17.38 12.82
C THR A 191 1.29 -18.38 12.56
N VAL A 192 1.79 -18.45 11.32
CA VAL A 192 2.92 -19.32 10.94
C VAL A 192 4.23 -18.87 11.59
N LEU A 193 4.47 -17.56 11.73
CA LEU A 193 5.66 -17.02 12.40
C LEU A 193 5.66 -17.22 13.92
N THR A 194 4.48 -17.27 14.55
CA THR A 194 4.33 -17.52 16.00
C THR A 194 4.38 -18.99 16.38
N GLN A 195 4.19 -19.91 15.43
CA GLN A 195 4.54 -21.30 15.65
C GLN A 195 6.05 -21.33 15.85
N GLN A 196 6.51 -21.86 16.99
CA GLN A 196 7.94 -22.05 17.23
C GLN A 196 8.51 -22.78 16.02
N MET A 197 9.27 -22.05 15.19
CA MET A 197 10.13 -22.69 14.21
C MET A 197 11.05 -23.56 15.07
N SER A 198 10.78 -24.87 15.10
CA SER A 198 11.75 -25.84 15.59
C SER A 198 13.07 -25.47 14.93
N PRO A 199 14.19 -25.47 15.68
CA PRO A 199 15.47 -25.03 15.15
C PRO A 199 15.63 -25.66 13.78
N VAL A 200 15.71 -24.82 12.75
CA VAL A 200 16.02 -25.28 11.40
C VAL A 200 17.45 -25.77 11.52
N GLU A 201 17.61 -27.05 11.87
CA GLU A 201 18.78 -27.81 11.47
C GLU A 201 18.87 -27.56 9.97
N ILE A 202 19.89 -26.80 9.57
CA ILE A 202 20.19 -26.56 8.16
C ILE A 202 20.24 -27.95 7.53
N PRO A 203 19.23 -28.35 6.75
CA PRO A 203 19.29 -29.66 6.15
C PRO A 203 20.40 -29.59 5.10
N ASP A 204 21.13 -30.69 4.99
CA ASP A 204 22.22 -30.93 4.05
C ASP A 204 22.04 -30.18 2.72
N ILE A 205 23.15 -29.74 2.11
CA ILE A 205 23.19 -28.97 0.84
C ILE A 205 22.27 -29.56 -0.26
N TRP A 206 22.03 -30.87 -0.17
CA TRP A 206 21.14 -31.68 -0.98
C TRP A 206 19.66 -31.30 -0.88
N THR A 207 19.13 -31.00 0.32
CA THR A 207 17.72 -30.65 0.51
C THR A 207 17.41 -29.28 -0.07
N PHE A 208 18.37 -28.35 0.01
CA PHE A 208 18.29 -27.06 -0.67
C PHE A 208 18.30 -27.24 -2.20
N ALA A 209 19.16 -28.11 -2.72
CA ALA A 209 19.18 -28.44 -4.15
C ALA A 209 17.85 -29.05 -4.64
N TYR A 210 17.26 -29.97 -3.88
CA TYR A 210 15.94 -30.55 -4.21
C TYR A 210 14.81 -29.51 -4.19
N ALA A 211 14.82 -28.56 -3.26
CA ALA A 211 13.84 -27.48 -3.21
C ALA A 211 13.94 -26.56 -4.45
N VAL A 212 15.16 -26.18 -4.84
CA VAL A 212 15.41 -25.36 -6.04
C VAL A 212 14.98 -26.11 -7.30
N ILE A 213 15.33 -27.39 -7.44
CA ILE A 213 14.92 -28.22 -8.58
C ILE A 213 13.38 -28.31 -8.66
N THR A 214 12.71 -28.49 -7.52
CA THR A 214 11.24 -28.58 -7.47
C THR A 214 10.57 -27.29 -7.94
N ILE A 215 11.09 -26.12 -7.52
CA ILE A 215 10.59 -24.81 -7.98
C ILE A 215 10.80 -24.64 -9.49
N VAL A 216 11.97 -25.02 -10.01
CA VAL A 216 12.28 -24.95 -11.45
C VAL A 216 11.35 -25.87 -12.25
N VAL A 217 11.15 -27.12 -11.82
CA VAL A 217 10.26 -28.08 -12.49
C VAL A 217 8.82 -27.59 -12.47
N LEU A 218 8.33 -27.09 -11.34
CA LEU A 218 6.97 -26.53 -11.26
C LEU A 218 6.79 -25.29 -12.13
N THR A 219 7.83 -24.45 -12.24
CA THR A 219 7.81 -23.26 -13.11
C THR A 219 7.79 -23.66 -14.58
N VAL A 220 8.62 -24.64 -14.99
CA VAL A 220 8.68 -25.13 -16.37
C VAL A 220 7.41 -25.91 -16.75
N ALA A 221 6.90 -26.76 -15.86
CA ALA A 221 5.63 -27.46 -16.06
C ALA A 221 4.47 -26.48 -16.14
N GLY A 222 4.44 -25.48 -15.25
CA GLY A 222 3.47 -24.38 -15.29
C GLY A 222 3.53 -23.60 -16.60
N TYR A 223 4.73 -23.31 -17.11
CA TYR A 223 4.93 -22.65 -18.40
C TYR A 223 4.44 -23.53 -19.57
N TYR A 224 4.74 -24.82 -19.59
CA TYR A 224 4.30 -25.75 -20.63
C TYR A 224 2.78 -25.97 -20.63
N LEU A 225 2.15 -26.11 -19.46
CA LEU A 225 0.71 -26.20 -19.34
C LEU A 225 0.02 -24.88 -19.73
N ALA A 226 0.58 -23.74 -19.33
CA ALA A 226 0.09 -22.42 -19.74
C ALA A 226 0.18 -22.23 -21.26
N CYS A 227 1.28 -22.66 -21.91
CA CYS A 227 1.41 -22.63 -23.36
C CYS A 227 0.41 -23.57 -24.07
N LYS A 228 0.04 -24.70 -23.47
CA LYS A 228 -0.86 -25.68 -24.08
C LYS A 228 -2.35 -25.37 -23.87
N GLN A 229 -2.71 -24.67 -22.79
CA GLN A 229 -4.11 -24.39 -22.42
C GLN A 229 -4.55 -22.94 -22.63
N SER A 230 -3.67 -22.01 -23.02
CA SER A 230 -4.05 -20.61 -23.20
C SER A 230 -4.52 -20.33 -24.65
N PRO A 231 -5.82 -20.09 -24.91
CA PRO A 231 -6.31 -19.59 -26.20
C PRO A 231 -5.89 -18.14 -26.50
N PHE A 232 -5.12 -17.49 -25.61
CA PHE A 232 -4.68 -16.09 -25.75
C PHE A 232 -3.27 -15.91 -26.34
N LEU A 233 -2.46 -16.97 -26.48
CA LEU A 233 -1.12 -16.90 -27.08
C LEU A 233 -1.12 -17.17 -28.61
N GLY A 234 -2.25 -17.58 -29.18
CA GLY A 234 -2.39 -17.88 -30.62
C GLY A 234 -2.76 -16.68 -31.51
N GLN A 235 -3.14 -15.52 -30.96
CA GLN A 235 -3.61 -14.40 -31.79
C GLN A 235 -2.52 -13.40 -32.23
N THR A 236 -1.24 -13.62 -31.91
CA THR A 236 -0.16 -12.66 -32.29
C THR A 236 0.69 -13.13 -33.47
N ALA A 237 0.44 -14.33 -34.02
CA ALA A 237 1.23 -14.88 -35.12
C ALA A 237 0.59 -14.77 -36.52
N GLU A 238 -0.69 -14.38 -36.63
CA GLU A 238 -1.44 -14.43 -37.90
C GLU A 238 -1.98 -13.06 -38.37
N SER A 239 -1.30 -11.96 -38.03
CA SER A 239 -1.60 -10.62 -38.58
C SER A 239 -0.38 -9.93 -39.19
N ARG A 240 0.63 -10.72 -39.55
CA ARG A 240 1.80 -10.23 -40.28
C ARG A 240 2.24 -11.20 -41.39
N GLN A 241 1.30 -11.66 -42.20
CA GLN A 241 1.54 -12.12 -43.56
C GLN A 241 0.19 -12.34 -44.25
N GLU A 242 -0.23 -11.29 -44.99
CA GLU A 242 -1.17 -11.19 -46.13
C GLU A 242 -2.05 -9.93 -46.02
#